data_AF-A0A7Y7DF53-F1
#
_entry.id   AF-A0A7Y7DF53-F1
#
_cell.length_a   1.000
_cell.length_b   1.000
_cell.length_c   1.000
_cell.angle_alpha   90.00
_cell.angle_beta   90.00
_cell.angle_gamma   90.00
#
_symmetry.space_group_name_H-M   'P 1'
#
loop_
_entity.id
_entity.type
_entity.pdbx_description
1 polymer ?
#
loop_
_entity_poly.entity_id
_entity_poly.type
_entity_poly.pdbx_seq_one_letter_code
_entity_poly.pdbx_strand_id
1 'polypeptide(L)' 'MENLLLFDDPSIRGALLPFTFTRPIAAIRIGILTIAEKWEKISGKEVSYLTQDYLQEKYPRKEGAALAINGGLIPSQDLL' A
#
# COMPACT_ATOMS: atom_id res chain seq x y z
N MET A 1 -1.07 -15.35 9.44
CA MET A 1 -1.16 -14.48 8.25
C MET A 1 0.11 -13.64 8.19
N GLU A 2 1.04 -14.02 7.31
CA GLU A 2 2.42 -13.48 7.28
C GLU A 2 2.60 -12.30 6.31
N ASN A 3 1.54 -11.87 5.61
CA ASN A 3 1.63 -10.84 4.58
C ASN A 3 0.48 -9.83 4.66
N LEU A 4 0.77 -8.58 4.31
CA LEU A 4 -0.21 -7.51 4.14
C LEU A 4 -0.42 -7.22 2.65
N LEU A 5 -1.65 -6.93 2.26
CA LEU A 5 -2.02 -6.53 0.91
C LEU A 5 -2.55 -5.10 0.92
N LEU A 6 -1.78 -4.16 0.41
CA LEU A 6 -2.15 -2.75 0.35
C LEU A 6 -2.88 -2.49 -0.96
N PHE A 7 -4.18 -2.16 -0.89
CA PHE A 7 -5.02 -1.92 -2.07
C PHE A 7 -5.29 -0.44 -2.30
N ASP A 8 -5.36 -0.03 -3.56
CA ASP A 8 -5.74 1.34 -3.92
C ASP A 8 -7.27 1.48 -4.00
N ASP A 9 -7.84 2.37 -3.19
CA ASP A 9 -9.25 2.76 -3.31
C ASP A 9 -9.44 3.67 -4.54
N PRO A 10 -10.33 3.33 -5.50
CA PRO A 10 -10.58 4.16 -6.68
C PRO A 10 -10.98 5.61 -6.37
N SER A 11 -11.72 5.83 -5.28
CA SER A 11 -12.18 7.17 -4.86
C SER A 11 -11.03 8.07 -4.40
N ILE A 12 -10.04 7.49 -3.72
CA ILE A 12 -8.86 8.22 -3.20
C ILE A 12 -7.80 8.37 -4.29
N ARG A 13 -7.60 7.31 -5.09
CA ARG A 13 -6.55 7.26 -6.10
C ARG A 13 -6.67 8.38 -7.13
N GLY A 14 -7.89 8.65 -7.60
CA GLY A 14 -8.15 9.72 -8.58
C GLY A 14 -7.81 11.12 -8.03
N ALA A 15 -8.06 11.35 -6.74
CA ALA A 15 -7.76 12.63 -6.08
C ALA A 15 -6.25 12.88 -5.90
N LEU A 16 -5.41 11.85 -6.02
CA LEU A 16 -3.96 11.93 -5.84
C LEU A 16 -3.18 11.94 -7.17
N LEU A 17 -3.87 12.10 -8.29
CA LEU A 17 -3.21 12.38 -9.57
C LEU A 17 -2.46 13.73 -9.49
N PRO A 18 -1.27 13.85 -10.09
CA PRO A 18 -0.64 12.90 -11.00
C PRO A 18 0.24 11.82 -10.33
N PHE A 19 0.37 11.81 -9.00
CA PHE A 19 1.29 10.90 -8.32
C PHE A 19 0.93 9.43 -8.55
N THR A 20 -0.36 9.11 -8.49
CA THR A 20 -0.89 7.76 -8.67
C THR A 20 -0.89 7.26 -10.12
N PHE A 21 -0.41 8.07 -11.08
CA PHE A 21 -0.16 7.59 -12.43
C PHE A 21 0.95 6.54 -12.47
N THR A 22 1.99 6.66 -11.63
CA THR A 22 3.22 5.85 -11.74
C THR A 22 3.48 4.94 -10.55
N ARG A 23 2.63 4.97 -9.53
CA ARG A 23 2.78 4.19 -8.29
C ARG A 23 1.44 4.07 -7.53
N PRO A 24 1.27 3.07 -6.66
CA PRO A 24 0.16 3.02 -5.72
C PRO A 24 0.20 4.12 -4.68
N ILE A 25 -0.93 4.37 -4.02
CA ILE A 25 -1.04 5.31 -2.90
C ILE A 25 -0.05 4.90 -1.80
N ALA A 26 0.04 3.60 -1.50
CA ALA A 26 0.93 3.07 -0.47
C ALA A 26 2.42 3.37 -0.71
N ALA A 27 2.83 3.59 -1.98
CA ALA A 27 4.20 3.91 -2.35
C ALA A 27 4.49 5.44 -2.36
N ILE A 28 3.53 6.27 -1.94
CA ILE A 28 3.73 7.70 -1.73
C ILE A 28 4.47 7.92 -0.41
N ARG A 29 5.46 8.81 -0.42
CA ARG A 29 6.21 9.21 0.77
C ARG A 29 5.41 10.20 1.61
N ILE A 30 5.34 9.93 2.91
CA ILE A 30 4.82 10.84 3.93
C ILE A 30 5.94 11.09 4.94
N GLY A 31 6.70 12.16 4.68
CA GLY A 31 8.00 12.40 5.30
C GLY A 31 9.08 11.55 4.61
N ILE A 32 9.95 10.93 5.41
CA ILE A 32 11.05 10.09 4.90
C ILE A 32 10.53 8.77 4.33
N LEU A 33 9.54 8.17 5.00
CA LEU A 33 9.02 6.83 4.69
C LEU A 33 7.78 6.89 3.80
N THR A 34 7.60 5.87 2.98
CA THR A 34 6.33 5.56 2.32
C THR A 34 5.30 5.02 3.32
N ILE A 35 4.02 5.00 2.93
CA ILE A 35 2.97 4.39 3.75
C ILE A 35 3.24 2.89 3.90
N ALA A 36 3.68 2.22 2.83
CA ALA A 36 4.07 0.81 2.83
C ALA A 36 5.21 0.51 3.82
N GLU A 37 6.29 1.31 3.78
CA GLU A 37 7.43 1.16 4.72
C GLU A 37 7.00 1.38 6.18
N LYS A 38 6.02 2.26 6.44
CA LYS A 38 5.47 2.43 7.80
C LYS A 38 4.72 1.17 8.26
N TRP A 39 3.95 0.54 7.37
CA TRP A 39 3.28 -0.73 7.66
C TRP A 39 4.28 -1.84 7.93
N GLU A 40 5.29 -1.99 7.09
CA GLU A 40 6.35 -3.00 7.31
C GLU A 40 7.03 -2.83 8.66
N LYS A 41 7.39 -1.59 9.02
CA LYS A 41 8.04 -1.28 10.30
C LYS A 41 7.16 -1.60 11.51
N ILE A 42 5.87 -1.29 11.45
CA ILE A 42 4.99 -1.43 12.61
C ILE A 42 4.50 -2.87 12.78
N SER A 43 4.23 -3.59 11.68
CA SER A 43 3.71 -4.95 11.75
C SER A 43 4.79 -6.02 11.72
N GLY A 44 6.02 -5.69 11.30
CA GLY A 44 7.09 -6.66 11.07
C GLY A 44 6.77 -7.66 9.96
N LYS A 45 5.89 -7.30 9.03
CA LYS A 45 5.42 -8.17 7.93
C LYS A 45 5.78 -7.54 6.61
N GLU A 46 5.97 -8.38 5.60
CA GLU A 46 6.07 -7.91 4.22
C GLU A 46 4.73 -7.34 3.76
N VAL A 47 4.82 -6.36 2.85
CA VAL A 47 3.67 -5.78 2.16
C VAL A 47 3.73 -6.13 0.68
N SER A 48 2.56 -6.34 0.10
CA SER A 48 2.35 -6.51 -1.34
C SER A 48 1.22 -5.59 -1.79
N TYR A 49 1.04 -5.43 -3.09
CA TYR A 49 0.16 -4.39 -3.62
C TYR A 49 -1.00 -4.97 -4.43
N LEU A 50 -2.18 -4.36 -4.30
CA LEU A 50 -3.33 -4.58 -5.19
C LEU A 50 -3.66 -3.27 -5.90
N THR A 51 -3.19 -3.17 -7.15
CA THR A 51 -3.19 -1.93 -7.94
C THR A 51 -3.69 -2.19 -9.36
N GLN A 52 -3.77 -1.13 -10.17
CA GLN A 52 -4.08 -1.22 -11.59
C GLN A 52 -3.11 -2.15 -12.32
N ASP A 53 -3.59 -2.86 -13.33
CA ASP A 53 -2.83 -3.90 -14.04
C ASP A 53 -1.47 -3.39 -14.56
N TYR A 54 -1.43 -2.16 -15.06
CA TYR A 54 -0.21 -1.57 -15.59
C TYR A 54 0.85 -1.24 -14.51
N LEU A 55 0.45 -1.19 -13.22
CA LEU A 55 1.37 -1.02 -12.09
C LEU A 55 1.82 -2.36 -11.50
N GLN A 56 1.11 -3.46 -11.77
CA GLN A 56 1.38 -4.77 -11.16
C GLN A 56 2.76 -5.35 -11.52
N GLU A 57 3.29 -5.02 -12.71
CA GLU A 57 4.65 -5.42 -13.10
C GLU A 57 5.70 -4.88 -12.13
N LYS A 58 5.52 -3.63 -11.66
CA LYS A 58 6.45 -2.97 -10.74
C LYS A 58 6.07 -3.14 -9.27
N TYR A 59 4.78 -3.30 -8.99
CA TYR A 59 4.20 -3.40 -7.65
C TYR A 59 3.37 -4.68 -7.56
N PRO A 60 4.01 -5.85 -7.48
CA PRO A 60 3.31 -7.12 -7.58
C PRO A 60 2.49 -7.44 -6.33
N ARG A 61 1.38 -8.15 -6.57
CA ARG A 61 0.65 -8.88 -5.53
C ARG A 61 1.37 -10.20 -5.21
N LYS A 62 1.59 -10.48 -3.93
CA LYS A 62 2.05 -11.80 -3.48
C LYS A 62 0.87 -12.78 -3.43
N GLU A 63 1.09 -14.02 -3.85
CA GLU A 63 0.08 -15.06 -3.81
C GLU A 63 -0.26 -15.49 -2.37
N GLY A 64 -1.45 -16.06 -2.19
CA GLY A 64 -1.94 -16.57 -0.91
C GLY A 64 -2.83 -15.60 -0.12
N ALA A 65 -3.19 -16.03 1.09
CA ALA A 65 -4.04 -15.26 1.99
C ALA A 65 -3.24 -14.12 2.65
N ALA A 66 -3.78 -12.90 2.57
CA ALA A 66 -3.20 -11.70 3.15
C ALA A 66 -4.29 -10.85 3.82
N LEU A 67 -3.91 -10.08 4.83
CA LEU A 67 -4.79 -9.06 5.38
C LEU A 67 -4.79 -7.86 4.43
N ALA A 68 -5.96 -7.57 3.83
CA ALA A 68 -6.12 -6.44 2.94
C ALA A 68 -6.32 -5.14 3.73
N ILE A 69 -5.50 -4.14 3.44
CA ILE A 69 -5.52 -2.83 4.09
C ILE A 69 -5.58 -1.76 3.00
N ASN A 70 -6.35 -0.69 3.23
CA ASN A 70 -6.38 0.43 2.31
C ASN A 70 -4.99 1.10 2.26
N GLY A 71 -4.41 1.22 1.07
CA GLY A 71 -3.08 1.77 0.85
C GLY A 71 -2.94 3.26 1.19
N GLY A 72 -4.06 3.98 1.35
CA GLY A 72 -4.08 5.35 1.87
C GLY A 72 -4.09 5.44 3.40
N LEU A 73 -4.23 4.32 4.12
CA LEU A 73 -4.25 4.31 5.57
C LEU A 73 -2.84 4.38 6.14
N ILE A 74 -2.57 5.43 6.91
CA ILE A 74 -1.30 5.60 7.63
C ILE A 74 -1.40 4.84 8.96
N PRO A 75 -0.48 3.90 9.26
CA PRO A 75 -0.54 3.16 10.51
C PRO A 75 -0.24 4.07 11.72
N SER A 76 -0.87 3.78 12.84
CA SER A 76 -0.63 4.40 14.15
C SER A 76 -0.69 3.35 15.24
N GLN A 77 -0.13 3.63 16.42
CA GLN A 77 -0.17 2.69 17.55
C GLN A 77 -1.60 2.41 18.02
N ASP A 78 -2.49 3.39 17.96
CA ASP A 78 -3.90 3.24 18.37
C ASP A 78 -4.72 2.36 17.42
N LEU A 79 -4.20 2.10 16.22
CA LEU A 79 -4.87 1.32 15.17
C LEU A 79 -4.53 -0.18 15.23
N LEU A 80 -3.51 -0.57 16.00
CA LEU A 80 -3.03 -1.96 16.13
C LEU A 80 -3.59 -2.65 17.36
#